data_AF-A0A6L3SRU7-F1
#
_entry.id   AF-A0A6L3SRU7-F1
#
_cell.length_a   1.000
_cell.length_b   1.000
_cell.length_c   1.000
_cell.angle_alpha   90.00
_cell.angle_beta   90.00
_cell.angle_gamma   90.00
#
_symmetry.space_group_name_H-M   'P 1'
#
loop_
_entity.id
_entity.type
_entity.pdbx_description
1 polymer ?
#
loop_
_entity_poly.entity_id
_entity_poly.type
_entity_poly.pdbx_seq_one_letter_code
_entity_poly.pdbx_strand_id
1 'polypeptide(L)'
;MSDETRELTLVMIAGIALDRALTHEFSKAAADFEAEGATDAAAALRSRARYHQVKALELQGRLAVLAGELDWAMADLFKAD
;
A
#
# COMPACT_ATOMS: atom_id res chain seq x y z
N MET A 1 -1.99 7.94 21.52
CA MET A 1 -2.45 7.90 20.12
C MET A 1 -3.83 8.54 20.06
N SER A 2 -4.01 9.60 19.26
CA SER A 2 -5.35 10.19 19.08
C SER A 2 -6.23 9.24 18.26
N ASP A 3 -7.56 9.38 18.39
CA ASP A 3 -8.51 8.59 17.60
C ASP A 3 -8.32 8.81 16.10
N GLU A 4 -7.97 10.03 15.69
CA GLU A 4 -7.64 10.38 14.30
C GLU A 4 -6.41 9.62 13.79
N THR A 5 -5.34 9.50 14.59
CA THR A 5 -4.14 8.74 14.18
C THR A 5 -4.45 7.25 14.04
N ARG A 6 -5.31 6.71 14.91
CA ARG A 6 -5.75 5.32 14.83
C ARG A 6 -6.59 5.07 13.58
N GLU A 7 -7.53 5.96 13.28
CA GLU A 7 -8.39 5.88 12.10
C GLU A 7 -7.55 5.97 10.82
N LEU A 8 -6.63 6.94 10.74
CA LEU A 8 -5.71 7.08 9.61
C LEU A 8 -4.88 5.81 9.41
N THR A 9 -4.35 5.22 10.49
CA THR A 9 -3.59 3.95 10.44
C THR A 9 -4.43 2.82 9.83
N LEU A 10 -5.68 2.67 10.26
CA LEU A 10 -6.58 1.64 9.74
C LEU A 10 -6.91 1.86 8.26
N VAL A 11 -7.16 3.11 7.85
CA VAL A 11 -7.39 3.47 6.45
C VAL A 11 -6.17 3.15 5.58
N MET A 12 -4.96 3.44 6.07
CA MET A 12 -3.72 3.12 5.35
C MET A 12 -3.50 1.61 5.23
N ILE A 13 -3.77 0.83 6.28
CA ILE A 13 -3.70 -0.64 6.22
C ILE A 13 -4.71 -1.20 5.21
N ALA A 14 -5.94 -0.70 5.22
CA ALA A 14 -6.97 -1.09 4.26
C ALA A 14 -6.56 -0.72 2.81
N GLY A 15 -6.01 0.47 2.61
CA GLY A 15 -5.49 0.91 1.32
C GLY A 15 -4.36 0.02 0.79
N ILE A 16 -3.40 -0.37 1.65
CA ILE A 16 -2.32 -1.29 1.28
C ILE A 16 -2.89 -2.67 0.87
N ALA A 17 -3.87 -3.18 1.62
CA ALA A 17 -4.50 -4.46 1.30
C ALA A 17 -5.23 -4.40 -0.06
N LEU A 18 -5.97 -3.31 -0.32
CA LEU A 18 -6.66 -3.08 -1.58
C LEU A 18 -5.68 -2.98 -2.75
N ASP A 19 -4.63 -2.16 -2.65
CA ASP A 19 -3.65 -2.00 -3.71
C ASP A 19 -2.94 -3.33 -4.04
N ARG A 20 -2.63 -4.15 -3.02
CA ARG A 20 -2.06 -5.49 -3.22
C ARG A 20 -3.02 -6.44 -3.92
N ALA A 21 -4.30 -6.42 -3.56
CA ALA A 21 -5.33 -7.21 -4.24
C ALA A 21 -5.44 -6.81 -5.72
N LEU A 22 -5.48 -5.51 -6.00
CA LEU A 22 -5.51 -4.98 -7.37
C LEU A 22 -4.25 -5.35 -8.17
N THR A 23 -3.06 -5.27 -7.57
CA THR A 23 -1.83 -5.76 -8.23
C THR A 23 -1.94 -7.23 -8.62
N HIS A 24 -2.49 -8.08 -7.73
CA HIS A 24 -2.67 -9.50 -8.01
C HIS A 24 -3.68 -9.72 -9.14
N GLU A 25 -4.85 -9.08 -9.08
CA GLU A 25 -5.91 -9.21 -10.08
C GLU A 25 -5.44 -8.76 -11.47
N PHE A 26 -4.80 -7.58 -11.55
CA PHE A 26 -4.29 -7.09 -12.84
C PHE A 26 -3.15 -7.96 -13.38
N SER A 27 -2.29 -8.53 -12.52
CA SER A 27 -1.23 -9.44 -12.97
C SER A 27 -1.79 -10.75 -13.49
N LYS A 28 -2.83 -11.29 -12.83
CA LYS A 28 -3.53 -12.49 -13.28
C LYS A 28 -4.22 -12.25 -14.62
N ALA A 29 -5.02 -11.19 -14.73
CA ALA A 29 -5.69 -10.84 -15.98
C ALA A 29 -4.67 -10.60 -17.11
N ALA A 30 -3.54 -9.95 -16.82
CA ALA A 30 -2.48 -9.78 -17.82
C ALA A 30 -1.95 -11.12 -18.34
N ALA A 31 -1.76 -12.11 -17.46
CA ALA A 31 -1.31 -13.45 -17.87
C ALA A 31 -2.36 -14.17 -18.73
N ASP A 32 -3.65 -14.01 -18.41
CA ASP A 32 -4.75 -14.57 -19.22
C ASP A 32 -4.74 -13.95 -20.64
N PHE A 33 -4.60 -12.62 -20.76
CA PHE A 33 -4.49 -11.95 -22.05
C PHE A 33 -3.23 -12.34 -22.85
N GLU A 34 -2.11 -12.63 -22.18
CA GLU A 34 -0.93 -13.15 -22.88
C GLU A 34 -1.14 -14.55 -23.44
N ALA A 35 -1.82 -15.43 -22.70
CA ALA A 35 -2.16 -16.76 -23.16
C ALA A 35 -3.08 -16.71 -24.40
N GLU A 36 -3.90 -15.66 -24.51
CA GLU A 36 -4.77 -15.37 -25.66
C GLU A 36 -4.05 -14.63 -26.81
N GLY A 37 -2.77 -14.25 -26.63
CA GLY A 37 -1.99 -13.51 -27.63
C GLY A 37 -2.28 -12.01 -27.71
N ALA A 38 -3.07 -11.47 -26.77
CA ALA A 38 -3.43 -10.05 -26.70
C ALA A 38 -2.36 -9.24 -25.93
N THR A 39 -1.19 -9.08 -26.55
CA THR A 39 0.01 -8.50 -25.91
C THR A 39 -0.17 -7.06 -25.42
N ASP A 40 -0.91 -6.23 -26.16
CA ASP A 40 -1.11 -4.83 -25.80
C ASP A 40 -2.01 -4.68 -24.57
N ALA A 41 -3.07 -5.49 -24.49
CA ALA A 41 -3.96 -5.54 -23.33
C ALA A 41 -3.21 -6.03 -22.08
N ALA A 42 -2.40 -7.09 -22.24
CA ALA A 42 -1.55 -7.58 -21.17
C ALA A 42 -0.54 -6.51 -20.69
N ALA A 43 0.09 -5.78 -21.61
CA ALA A 43 1.03 -4.72 -21.28
C ALA A 43 0.37 -3.58 -20.47
N ALA A 44 -0.85 -3.17 -20.87
CA ALA A 44 -1.63 -2.18 -20.15
C ALA A 44 -1.96 -2.63 -18.72
N LEU A 45 -2.41 -3.87 -18.56
CA LEU A 45 -2.73 -4.45 -17.24
C LEU A 45 -1.49 -4.60 -16.35
N ARG A 46 -0.34 -5.00 -16.91
CA ARG A 46 0.92 -4.99 -16.16
C ARG A 46 1.34 -3.60 -15.70
N SER A 47 1.13 -2.59 -16.53
CA SER A 47 1.36 -1.20 -16.14
C SER A 47 0.49 -0.81 -14.95
N ARG A 48 -0.78 -1.22 -14.97
CA ARG A 48 -1.72 -0.99 -13.87
C ARG A 48 -1.34 -1.75 -12.60
N ALA A 49 -0.91 -3.00 -12.72
CA ALA A 49 -0.41 -3.79 -11.59
C ALA A 49 0.79 -3.13 -10.91
N ARG A 50 1.77 -2.64 -11.70
CA ARG A 50 2.93 -1.89 -11.21
C ARG A 50 2.54 -0.58 -10.53
N TYR A 51 1.57 0.15 -11.08
CA TYR A 51 1.06 1.36 -10.46
C TYR A 51 0.54 1.09 -9.04
N HIS A 52 -0.32 0.09 -8.87
CA HIS A 52 -0.84 -0.27 -7.54
C HIS A 52 0.25 -0.81 -6.60
N GLN A 53 1.25 -1.51 -7.13
CA GLN A 53 2.41 -1.94 -6.35
C GLN A 53 3.17 -0.75 -5.76
N VAL A 54 3.39 0.30 -6.57
CA VAL A 54 4.01 1.55 -6.09
C VAL A 54 3.13 2.22 -5.04
N LYS A 55 1.81 2.30 -5.25
CA LYS A 55 0.88 2.88 -4.27
C LYS A 55 0.91 2.15 -2.92
N ALA A 56 0.94 0.82 -2.93
CA ALA A 56 1.07 0.03 -1.71
C ALA A 56 2.39 0.33 -0.99
N LEU A 57 3.51 0.42 -1.71
CA LEU A 57 4.82 0.74 -1.13
C LEU A 57 4.86 2.16 -0.56
N GLU A 58 4.28 3.14 -1.24
CA GLU A 58 4.15 4.50 -0.72
C GLU A 58 3.38 4.55 0.60
N LEU A 59 2.23 3.87 0.67
CA LEU A 59 1.44 3.80 1.89
C LEU A 59 2.18 3.08 3.02
N GLN A 60 2.93 2.02 2.70
CA GLN A 60 3.78 1.33 3.67
C GLN A 60 4.88 2.24 4.24
N GLY A 61 5.55 3.01 3.38
CA GLY A 61 6.56 3.98 3.81
C GLY A 61 5.97 5.04 4.74
N ARG A 62 4.80 5.61 4.36
CA ARG A 62 4.09 6.59 5.21
C ARG A 62 3.64 5.98 6.54
N LEU A 63 3.17 4.73 6.54
CA LEU A 63 2.76 4.05 7.76
C LEU A 63 3.95 3.77 8.68
N ALA A 64 5.12 3.44 8.12
CA ALA A 64 6.35 3.27 8.90
C ALA A 64 6.81 4.58 9.55
N VAL A 65 6.73 5.70 8.82
CA VAL A 65 7.00 7.03 9.39
C VAL A 65 6.04 7.35 10.53
N LEU A 66 4.73 7.15 10.33
CA LEU A 66 3.72 7.38 11.35
C LEU A 66 3.94 6.49 12.60
N ALA A 67 4.35 5.24 12.41
CA ALA A 67 4.69 4.35 13.51
C ALA A 67 5.95 4.82 14.29
N GLY A 68 6.98 5.30 13.58
CA GLY A 68 8.17 5.88 14.21
C GLY A 68 7.90 7.19 14.96
N GLU A 69 7.03 8.04 14.41
CA GLU A 69 6.51 9.26 15.05
C GLU A 69 5.57 8.99 16.24
N LEU A 70 5.08 7.77 16.40
CA LEU A 70 4.39 7.36 17.62
C LEU A 70 5.36 6.83 18.67
N ASP A 71 6.39 6.12 18.25
CA ASP A 71 7.41 5.55 19.13
C ASP A 71 8.26 6.66 19.79
N TRP A 72 8.67 7.69 19.03
CA TRP A 72 9.40 8.85 19.60
C TRP A 72 8.54 9.67 20.59
N ALA A 73 7.22 9.75 20.36
CA ALA A 73 6.31 10.62 21.11
C ALA A 73 6.00 9.97 22.47
N MET A 74 5.99 8.64 22.52
CA MET A 74 5.96 7.89 23.77
C MET A 74 7.29 7.99 24.51
N ALA A 75 8.43 7.91 23.81
CA ALA A 75 9.75 8.02 24.43
C ALA A 75 10.02 9.39 25.07
N ASP A 76 9.54 10.48 24.47
CA ASP A 76 9.66 11.83 25.03
C ASP A 76 8.70 12.07 26.21
N LEU A 77 7.56 11.38 26.25
CA LEU A 77 6.61 11.44 27.38
C LEU A 77 7.20 10.85 28.67
N PHE A 78 8.11 9.89 28.56
CA PHE A 78 8.80 9.24 29.69
C PHE A 78 10.18 9.82 30.01
N LYS A 79 10.58 10.89 29.31
CA LYS A 79 11.81 11.66 29.61
C LYS A 79 11.54 12.98 30.34
N ALA A 80 10.28 13.31 30.56
CA ALA A 80 9.88 14.47 31.37
C ALA A 80 9.78 14.08 32.85
N ASP A 81 10.95 13.89 33.49
CA ASP A 81 11.13 13.97 34.94
C ASP A 81 12.03 15.17 35.27
#